data_AF-A0A3D0PM64-F1
#
_entry.id   AF-A0A3D0PM64-F1
#
_cell.length_a   1.000
_cell.length_b   1.000
_cell.length_c   1.000
_cell.angle_alpha   90.00
_cell.angle_beta   90.00
_cell.angle_gamma   90.00
#
_symmetry.space_group_name_H-M   'P 1'
#
loop_
_entity.id
_entity.type
_entity.pdbx_description
1 polymer ?
#
loop_
_entity_poly.entity_id
_entity_poly.type
_entity_poly.pdbx_seq_one_letter_code
_entity_poly.pdbx_strand_id
1 'polypeptide(L)'
;MNDQAQRDQALDVTQSYIVQAPAGSGKTELLTQRYLKLLTTCSEPENIIAMTFTNKAVDELTERVLSALQSIDQPRPEEIHKQVTYDLAQAVMARSDERNWQVLNNPKRLKISTIDGLSSLISSRYPSKTQLVPRQIMAAQWQRNQAYKQAAMQTLLLVDDPQHSKAIAHLLLYLDNNVEKFYRLVIHMLSKRDQWLMRLYRGEALDADVLKNSAQKIVIQHLSHLEQVAKLHLDQSFFELMTSSADSEQAQVDKLPGHQLTDLAKWQAIESLCLNKKGLWRKKLDKNCGYPVELKAQKNALMEHLQVLSTQDSLRELLHQVTQLPALDFSKIQADTLTVIAQVLKLCVAQL
;
A
#
# COMPACT_ATOMS: atom_id res chain seq x y z
N MET A 1 -5.73 -54.72 16.94
CA MET A 1 -7.16 -54.44 17.21
C MET A 1 -7.67 -53.60 16.05
N ASN A 2 -8.72 -54.05 15.37
CA ASN A 2 -9.30 -53.33 14.24
C ASN A 2 -10.08 -52.11 14.78
N ASP A 3 -9.60 -50.90 14.54
CA ASP A 3 -10.20 -49.63 14.98
C ASP A 3 -11.35 -49.17 14.07
N GLN A 4 -11.67 -49.93 13.01
CA GLN A 4 -12.69 -49.58 12.03
C GLN A 4 -14.06 -49.29 12.66
N ALA A 5 -14.51 -50.11 13.61
CA ALA A 5 -15.82 -49.89 14.27
C ALA A 5 -15.90 -48.54 15.01
N GLN A 6 -14.78 -48.08 15.58
CA GLN A 6 -14.71 -46.78 16.27
C GLN A 6 -14.68 -45.63 15.27
N ARG A 7 -14.05 -45.82 14.10
CA ARG A 7 -14.08 -44.84 13.00
C ARG A 7 -15.48 -44.68 12.45
N ASP A 8 -16.19 -45.78 12.22
CA ASP A 8 -17.56 -45.77 11.71
C ASP A 8 -18.51 -45.05 12.69
N GLN A 9 -18.36 -45.31 14.00
CA GLN A 9 -19.06 -44.54 15.05
C GLN A 9 -18.72 -43.05 14.97
N ALA A 10 -17.43 -42.70 14.86
CA ALA A 10 -17.00 -41.32 14.73
C ALA A 10 -17.42 -40.64 13.41
N LEU A 11 -18.05 -41.34 12.46
CA LEU A 11 -18.69 -40.76 11.28
C LEU A 11 -20.19 -40.53 11.45
N ASP A 12 -20.81 -41.01 12.53
CA ASP A 12 -22.20 -40.69 12.85
C ASP A 12 -22.31 -39.20 13.25
N VAL A 13 -23.05 -38.45 12.44
CA VAL A 13 -23.23 -36.99 12.62
C VAL A 13 -24.34 -36.64 13.61
N THR A 14 -25.09 -37.63 14.11
CA THR A 14 -26.19 -37.41 15.07
C THR A 14 -25.71 -37.34 16.52
N GLN A 15 -24.48 -37.79 16.78
CA GLN A 15 -23.88 -37.85 18.11
C GLN A 15 -22.59 -37.03 18.18
N SER A 16 -22.18 -36.69 19.41
CA SER A 16 -20.91 -36.01 19.70
C SER A 16 -19.83 -37.01 20.06
N TYR A 17 -18.62 -36.82 19.53
CA TYR A 17 -17.49 -37.74 19.73
C TYR A 17 -16.23 -36.99 20.16
N ILE A 18 -15.46 -37.62 21.05
CA ILE A 18 -14.08 -37.23 21.36
C ILE A 18 -13.17 -38.30 20.77
N VAL A 19 -12.33 -37.92 19.80
CA VAL A 19 -11.39 -38.83 19.16
C VAL A 19 -10.00 -38.64 19.78
N GLN A 20 -9.54 -39.66 20.50
CA GLN A 20 -8.18 -39.74 21.03
C GLN A 20 -7.40 -40.76 20.23
N ALA A 21 -6.32 -40.34 19.58
CA ALA A 21 -5.47 -41.26 18.83
C ALA A 21 -4.00 -40.78 18.84
N PRO A 22 -3.01 -41.66 18.66
CA PRO A 22 -1.59 -41.29 18.60
C PRO A 22 -1.23 -40.57 17.29
N ALA A 23 -0.01 -40.04 17.17
CA ALA A 23 0.47 -39.48 15.90
C ALA A 23 0.42 -40.54 14.78
N GLY A 24 0.14 -40.13 13.54
CA GLY A 24 0.09 -41.04 12.38
C GLY A 24 -1.15 -41.94 12.27
N SER A 25 -2.12 -41.85 13.19
CA SER A 25 -3.33 -42.69 13.21
C SER A 25 -4.47 -42.25 12.27
N GLY A 26 -4.24 -41.30 11.36
CA GLY A 26 -5.28 -40.85 10.41
C GLY A 26 -6.37 -39.95 11.01
N LYS A 27 -6.13 -39.30 12.15
CA LYS A 27 -7.10 -38.33 12.76
C LYS A 27 -7.58 -37.26 11.79
N THR A 28 -6.67 -36.76 10.97
CA THR A 28 -6.96 -35.70 10.00
C THR A 28 -7.81 -36.22 8.85
N GLU A 29 -7.61 -37.47 8.41
CA GLU A 29 -8.47 -38.13 7.43
C GLU A 29 -9.88 -38.35 7.98
N LEU A 30 -10.00 -38.84 9.22
CA LEU A 30 -11.29 -39.00 9.89
C LEU A 30 -12.03 -37.66 10.04
N LEU A 31 -11.30 -36.57 10.35
CA LEU A 31 -11.87 -35.23 10.41
C LEU A 31 -12.39 -34.77 9.04
N THR A 32 -11.62 -35.01 7.97
CA THR A 32 -12.06 -34.72 6.59
C THR A 32 -13.31 -35.51 6.23
N GLN A 33 -13.35 -36.82 6.50
CA GLN A 33 -14.52 -37.67 6.24
C GLN A 33 -15.74 -37.21 7.04
N ARG A 34 -15.58 -36.88 8.33
CA ARG A 34 -16.69 -36.37 9.16
C ARG A 34 -17.21 -35.03 8.65
N TYR A 35 -16.32 -34.14 8.18
CA TYR A 35 -16.71 -32.86 7.59
C TYR A 35 -17.50 -33.06 6.29
N LEU A 36 -17.03 -33.94 5.39
CA LEU A 36 -17.77 -34.32 4.18
C LEU A 36 -19.13 -34.93 4.52
N LYS A 37 -19.19 -35.84 5.51
CA LYS A 37 -20.46 -36.42 5.96
C LYS A 37 -21.44 -35.37 6.47
N LEU A 38 -20.99 -34.40 7.25
CA LEU A 38 -21.84 -33.28 7.68
C LEU A 38 -22.39 -32.51 6.48
N LEU A 39 -21.55 -32.23 5.47
CA LEU A 39 -21.97 -31.54 4.24
C LEU A 39 -23.07 -32.30 3.50
N THR A 40 -23.07 -33.64 3.55
CA THR A 40 -24.17 -34.44 2.95
C THR A 40 -25.52 -34.27 3.64
N THR A 41 -25.58 -33.63 4.82
CA THR A 41 -26.80 -33.50 5.63
C THR A 41 -27.25 -32.06 5.87
N CYS A 42 -26.35 -31.08 5.75
CA CYS A 42 -26.64 -29.68 6.03
C CYS A 42 -27.47 -29.00 4.93
N SER A 43 -28.21 -27.94 5.30
CA SER A 43 -28.96 -27.16 4.30
C SER A 43 -28.07 -26.28 3.44
N GLU A 44 -27.05 -25.67 4.04
CA GLU A 44 -26.02 -24.84 3.42
C GLU A 44 -24.64 -25.22 3.99
N PRO A 45 -23.55 -25.16 3.19
CA PRO A 45 -22.20 -25.45 3.66
C PRO A 45 -21.76 -24.58 4.85
N GLU A 46 -22.24 -23.34 4.90
CA GLU A 46 -21.92 -22.37 5.96
C GLU A 46 -22.43 -22.78 7.34
N ASN A 47 -23.36 -23.74 7.42
CA ASN A 47 -23.89 -24.24 8.69
C ASN A 47 -22.93 -25.18 9.42
N ILE A 48 -21.85 -25.59 8.76
CA ILE A 48 -20.84 -26.46 9.35
C ILE A 48 -19.56 -25.66 9.51
N ILE A 49 -19.02 -25.62 10.73
CA ILE A 49 -17.77 -24.93 11.03
C ILE A 49 -16.75 -25.95 11.51
N ALA A 50 -15.61 -26.01 10.83
CA ALA A 50 -14.42 -26.67 11.32
C ALA A 50 -13.43 -25.64 11.90
N MET A 51 -12.92 -25.91 13.09
CA MET A 51 -12.02 -25.01 13.81
C MET A 51 -10.67 -25.66 14.08
N THR A 52 -9.59 -24.90 13.92
CA THR A 52 -8.23 -25.34 14.25
C THR A 52 -7.46 -24.26 15.02
N PHE A 53 -6.28 -24.58 15.54
CA PHE A 53 -5.44 -23.62 16.28
C PHE A 53 -4.56 -22.77 15.36
N THR A 54 -4.24 -23.21 14.15
CA THR A 54 -3.25 -22.54 13.29
C THR A 54 -3.77 -22.37 11.87
N ASN A 55 -3.37 -21.28 11.21
CA ASN A 55 -3.72 -21.05 9.80
C ASN A 55 -3.22 -22.18 8.89
N LYS A 56 -2.03 -22.74 9.17
CA LYS A 56 -1.51 -23.90 8.44
C LYS A 56 -2.46 -25.11 8.49
N ALA A 57 -3.07 -25.39 9.64
CA ALA A 57 -4.03 -26.49 9.77
C ALA A 57 -5.37 -26.18 9.09
N VAL A 58 -5.77 -24.90 9.02
CA VAL A 58 -6.92 -24.47 8.20
C VAL A 58 -6.65 -24.75 6.72
N ASP A 59 -5.49 -24.30 6.21
CA ASP A 59 -5.12 -24.47 4.81
C ASP A 59 -5.05 -25.95 4.44
N GLU A 60 -4.39 -26.76 5.27
CA GLU A 60 -4.26 -28.21 5.06
C GLU A 60 -5.62 -28.92 5.06
N LEU A 61 -6.53 -28.61 6.00
CA LEU A 61 -7.85 -29.22 6.04
C LEU A 61 -8.71 -28.79 4.84
N THR A 62 -8.59 -27.52 4.44
CA THR A 62 -9.30 -26.97 3.27
C THR A 62 -8.84 -27.65 1.99
N GLU A 63 -7.53 -27.76 1.79
CA GLU A 63 -6.92 -28.44 0.65
C GLU A 63 -7.41 -29.89 0.56
N ARG A 64 -7.36 -30.64 1.68
CA ARG A 64 -7.85 -32.04 1.72
C ARG A 64 -9.32 -32.18 1.31
N VAL A 65 -10.18 -31.30 1.81
CA VAL A 65 -11.62 -31.33 1.45
C VAL A 65 -11.80 -31.01 -0.03
N LEU A 66 -11.13 -29.99 -0.56
CA LEU A 66 -11.23 -29.62 -1.97
C LEU A 66 -10.66 -30.70 -2.89
N SER A 67 -9.51 -31.29 -2.55
CA SER A 67 -8.93 -32.40 -3.31
C SER A 67 -9.85 -33.61 -3.30
N ALA A 68 -10.52 -33.92 -2.18
CA ALA A 68 -11.51 -34.98 -2.14
C ALA A 68 -12.69 -34.70 -3.08
N LEU A 69 -13.22 -33.48 -3.10
CA LEU A 69 -14.30 -33.08 -4.00
C LEU A 69 -13.86 -33.08 -5.48
N GLN A 70 -12.63 -32.71 -5.79
CA GLN A 70 -12.10 -32.75 -7.15
C GLN A 70 -11.78 -34.18 -7.64
N SER A 71 -11.56 -35.12 -6.72
CA SER A 71 -11.21 -36.50 -7.06
C SER A 71 -12.35 -37.29 -7.73
N ILE A 72 -13.58 -36.76 -7.72
CA ILE A 72 -14.76 -37.45 -8.26
C ILE A 72 -14.70 -37.58 -9.79
N ASP A 73 -13.98 -36.68 -10.47
CA ASP A 73 -13.75 -36.75 -11.92
C ASP A 73 -12.80 -37.90 -12.31
N GLN A 74 -12.15 -38.54 -11.32
CA GLN A 74 -11.25 -39.66 -11.50
C GLN A 74 -11.96 -40.99 -11.20
N PRO A 75 -11.46 -42.13 -11.74
CA PRO A 75 -12.01 -43.44 -11.41
C PRO A 75 -11.95 -43.73 -9.92
N ARG A 76 -13.01 -44.38 -9.41
CA ARG A 76 -13.14 -44.74 -7.99
C ARG A 76 -11.90 -45.54 -7.51
N PRO A 77 -11.25 -45.13 -6.41
CA PRO A 77 -10.05 -45.81 -5.90
C PRO A 77 -10.30 -47.27 -5.48
N GLU A 78 -9.29 -48.14 -5.60
CA GLU A 78 -9.37 -49.55 -5.15
C GLU A 78 -9.21 -49.70 -3.62
N GLU A 79 -8.54 -48.74 -2.97
CA GLU A 79 -8.28 -48.77 -1.53
C GLU A 79 -9.54 -48.43 -0.71
N ILE A 80 -9.95 -49.32 0.20
CA ILE A 80 -11.20 -49.22 0.99
C ILE A 80 -11.34 -47.88 1.74
N HIS A 81 -10.27 -47.40 2.38
CA HIS A 81 -10.31 -46.14 3.13
C HIS A 81 -10.49 -44.92 2.22
N LYS A 82 -9.95 -44.96 0.99
CA LYS A 82 -10.15 -43.93 -0.03
C LYS A 82 -11.54 -44.00 -0.66
N GLN A 83 -12.13 -45.19 -0.75
CA GLN A 83 -13.51 -45.37 -1.23
C GLN A 83 -14.51 -44.64 -0.33
N VAL A 84 -14.38 -44.73 0.99
CA VAL A 84 -15.26 -44.01 1.92
C VAL A 84 -15.22 -42.50 1.68
N THR A 85 -14.02 -41.93 1.55
CA THR A 85 -13.84 -40.50 1.28
C THR A 85 -14.41 -40.11 -0.09
N TYR A 86 -14.19 -40.94 -1.12
CA TYR A 86 -14.71 -40.74 -2.47
C TYR A 86 -16.24 -40.76 -2.51
N ASP A 87 -16.87 -41.76 -1.88
CA ASP A 87 -18.32 -41.91 -1.85
C ASP A 87 -19.00 -40.74 -1.11
N LEU A 88 -18.37 -40.26 -0.03
CA LEU A 88 -18.82 -39.05 0.68
C LEU A 88 -18.67 -37.80 -0.18
N ALA A 89 -17.54 -37.64 -0.88
CA ALA A 89 -17.32 -36.52 -1.77
C ALA A 89 -18.36 -36.50 -2.91
N GLN A 90 -18.65 -37.66 -3.51
CA GLN A 90 -19.68 -37.82 -4.53
C GLN A 90 -21.07 -37.39 -4.02
N ALA A 91 -21.44 -37.81 -2.81
CA ALA A 91 -22.69 -37.38 -2.19
C ALA A 91 -22.73 -35.87 -1.90
N VAL A 92 -21.61 -35.26 -1.52
CA VAL A 92 -21.52 -33.80 -1.35
C VAL A 92 -21.69 -33.07 -2.68
N MET A 93 -21.06 -33.54 -3.76
CA MET A 93 -21.21 -32.92 -5.08
C MET A 93 -22.63 -33.04 -5.61
N ALA A 94 -23.27 -34.20 -5.49
CA ALA A 94 -24.67 -34.37 -5.87
C ALA A 94 -25.59 -33.38 -5.13
N ARG A 95 -25.36 -33.19 -3.82
CA ARG A 95 -26.12 -32.21 -3.02
C ARG A 95 -25.77 -30.77 -3.36
N SER A 96 -24.51 -30.49 -3.68
CA SER A 96 -24.05 -29.19 -4.17
C SER A 96 -24.76 -28.83 -5.47
N ASP A 97 -24.91 -29.77 -6.39
CA ASP A 97 -25.58 -29.55 -7.67
C ASP A 97 -27.09 -29.38 -7.48
N GLU A 98 -27.72 -30.23 -6.65
CA GLU A 98 -29.15 -30.12 -6.29
C GLU A 98 -29.49 -28.74 -5.70
N ARG A 99 -28.62 -28.23 -4.82
CA ARG A 99 -28.84 -26.97 -4.09
C ARG A 99 -28.10 -25.78 -4.66
N ASN A 100 -27.48 -25.92 -5.83
CA ASN A 100 -26.69 -24.88 -6.51
C ASN A 100 -25.61 -24.25 -5.62
N TRP A 101 -24.91 -25.05 -4.82
CA TRP A 101 -23.90 -24.53 -3.91
C TRP A 101 -22.64 -24.00 -4.61
N GLN A 102 -22.29 -24.58 -5.77
CA GLN A 102 -21.09 -24.26 -6.53
C GLN A 102 -19.81 -24.33 -5.68
N VAL A 103 -19.67 -25.37 -4.85
CA VAL A 103 -18.62 -25.47 -3.82
C VAL A 103 -17.21 -25.37 -4.38
N LEU A 104 -16.96 -25.93 -5.58
CA LEU A 104 -15.66 -25.85 -6.25
C LEU A 104 -15.34 -24.44 -6.79
N ASN A 105 -16.34 -23.71 -7.26
CA ASN A 105 -16.17 -22.33 -7.75
C ASN A 105 -16.10 -21.33 -6.59
N ASN A 106 -16.73 -21.65 -5.46
CA ASN A 106 -16.75 -20.82 -4.27
C ASN A 106 -16.26 -21.56 -3.01
N PRO A 107 -14.96 -21.93 -2.91
CA PRO A 107 -14.42 -22.65 -1.75
C PRO A 107 -14.61 -21.93 -0.41
N LYS A 108 -14.71 -20.59 -0.43
CA LYS A 108 -14.92 -19.74 0.76
C LYS A 108 -16.24 -20.00 1.51
N ARG A 109 -17.16 -20.75 0.89
CA ARG A 109 -18.41 -21.22 1.51
C ARG A 109 -18.16 -22.31 2.55
N LEU A 110 -17.09 -23.10 2.39
CA LEU A 110 -16.64 -24.06 3.38
C LEU A 110 -16.04 -23.32 4.58
N LYS A 111 -16.69 -23.36 5.74
CA LYS A 111 -16.25 -22.62 6.93
C LYS A 111 -15.22 -23.41 7.72
N ILE A 112 -13.98 -23.33 7.26
CA ILE A 112 -12.80 -23.82 7.97
C ILE A 112 -12.01 -22.59 8.45
N SER A 113 -11.82 -22.45 9.76
CA SER A 113 -11.18 -21.25 10.33
C SER A 113 -10.40 -21.56 11.59
N THR A 114 -9.57 -20.61 12.04
CA THR A 114 -8.95 -20.72 13.35
C THR A 114 -9.93 -20.33 14.45
N ILE A 115 -9.67 -20.76 15.69
CA ILE A 115 -10.45 -20.33 16.87
C ILE A 115 -10.47 -18.80 16.99
N ASP A 116 -9.33 -18.14 16.74
CA ASP A 116 -9.26 -16.67 16.72
C ASP A 116 -10.05 -16.06 15.57
N GLY A 117 -10.02 -16.69 14.39
CA GLY A 117 -10.80 -16.28 13.23
C GLY A 117 -12.30 -16.29 13.51
N LEU A 118 -12.80 -17.35 14.15
CA LEU A 118 -14.19 -17.42 14.59
C LEU A 118 -14.50 -16.38 15.66
N SER A 119 -13.64 -16.24 16.68
CA SER A 119 -13.83 -15.28 17.77
C SER A 119 -13.91 -13.84 17.27
N SER A 120 -13.09 -13.49 16.27
CA SER A 120 -13.13 -12.22 15.55
C SER A 120 -14.43 -12.04 14.77
N LEU A 121 -14.92 -13.09 14.10
CA LEU A 121 -16.20 -13.06 13.36
C LEU A 121 -17.38 -12.83 14.31
N ILE A 122 -17.42 -13.53 15.45
CA ILE A 122 -18.47 -13.37 16.46
C ILE A 122 -18.45 -11.95 17.02
N SER A 123 -17.27 -11.47 17.45
CA SER A 123 -17.11 -10.14 18.05
C SER A 123 -17.45 -9.01 17.09
N SER A 124 -17.21 -9.20 15.78
CA SER A 124 -17.55 -8.19 14.76
C SER A 124 -19.04 -8.17 14.39
N ARG A 125 -19.72 -9.32 14.41
CA ARG A 125 -21.16 -9.42 14.08
C ARG A 125 -22.09 -9.14 15.25
N TYR A 126 -21.65 -9.40 16.47
CA TYR A 126 -22.43 -9.20 17.69
C TYR A 126 -21.66 -8.31 18.67
N PRO A 127 -21.59 -6.99 18.39
CA PRO A 127 -20.98 -6.04 19.32
C PRO A 127 -21.72 -6.06 20.66
N SER A 128 -20.99 -5.87 21.76
CA SER A 128 -21.60 -5.80 23.09
C SER A 128 -22.57 -4.61 23.20
N LYS A 129 -23.57 -4.69 24.09
CA LYS A 129 -24.54 -3.59 24.30
C LYS A 129 -23.90 -2.24 24.63
N THR A 130 -22.67 -2.25 25.16
CA THR A 130 -21.85 -1.08 25.49
C THR A 130 -20.99 -0.57 24.34
N GLN A 131 -20.95 -1.27 23.20
CA GLN A 131 -20.04 -1.01 22.09
C GLN A 131 -20.84 -0.54 20.87
N LEU A 132 -21.07 0.77 20.79
CA LEU A 132 -21.86 1.45 19.73
C LEU A 132 -21.26 1.31 18.32
N VAL A 133 -19.98 0.92 18.20
CA VAL A 133 -19.28 0.76 16.94
C VAL A 133 -18.56 -0.60 16.92
N PRO A 134 -18.71 -1.44 15.88
CA PRO A 134 -17.96 -2.67 15.74
C PRO A 134 -16.46 -2.41 15.90
N ARG A 135 -15.73 -3.31 16.56
CA ARG A 135 -14.28 -3.22 16.69
C ARG A 135 -13.68 -3.31 15.28
N GLN A 136 -13.29 -2.18 14.69
CA GLN A 136 -12.42 -2.18 13.54
C GLN A 136 -11.07 -2.73 14.01
N ILE A 137 -10.80 -3.99 13.72
CA ILE A 137 -9.43 -4.50 13.81
C ILE A 137 -8.68 -3.71 12.73
N MET A 138 -7.85 -2.75 13.15
CA MET A 138 -6.91 -2.14 12.21
C MET A 138 -6.12 -3.30 11.60
N ALA A 139 -6.39 -3.62 10.32
CA ALA A 139 -5.62 -4.64 9.63
C ALA A 139 -4.14 -4.30 9.82
N ALA A 140 -3.36 -5.28 10.29
CA ALA A 140 -1.95 -5.08 10.51
C ALA A 140 -1.32 -4.55 9.21
N GLN A 141 -0.32 -3.67 9.32
CA GLN A 141 0.25 -2.95 8.17
C GLN A 141 0.65 -3.90 7.02
N TRP A 142 1.14 -5.11 7.34
CA TRP A 142 1.50 -6.13 6.37
C TRP A 142 0.30 -6.64 5.55
N GLN A 143 -0.88 -6.81 6.17
CA GLN A 143 -2.08 -7.30 5.51
C GLN A 143 -2.65 -6.27 4.53
N ARG A 144 -2.60 -4.98 4.89
CA ARG A 144 -2.94 -3.88 3.97
C ARG A 144 -1.99 -3.83 2.78
N ASN A 145 -0.69 -3.90 3.04
CA ASN A 145 0.32 -3.90 1.99
C ASN A 145 0.18 -5.09 1.05
N GLN A 146 -0.20 -6.28 1.57
CA GLN A 146 -0.46 -7.45 0.76
C GLN A 146 -1.69 -7.26 -0.13
N ALA A 147 -2.77 -6.67 0.37
CA ALA A 147 -3.94 -6.33 -0.43
C ALA A 147 -3.61 -5.32 -1.54
N TYR A 148 -2.85 -4.26 -1.22
CA TYR A 148 -2.38 -3.30 -2.23
C TYR A 148 -1.50 -3.94 -3.30
N LYS A 149 -0.63 -4.87 -2.89
CA LYS A 149 0.22 -5.62 -3.83
C LYS A 149 -0.62 -6.51 -4.74
N GLN A 150 -1.63 -7.20 -4.20
CA GLN A 150 -2.54 -8.02 -5.00
C GLN A 150 -3.31 -7.18 -6.02
N ALA A 151 -3.87 -6.04 -5.61
CA ALA A 151 -4.54 -5.11 -6.53
C ALA A 151 -3.62 -4.62 -7.67
N ALA A 152 -2.37 -4.31 -7.34
CA ALA A 152 -1.36 -3.93 -8.34
C ALA A 152 -1.02 -5.08 -9.30
N MET A 153 -0.90 -6.32 -8.81
CA MET A 153 -0.67 -7.51 -9.64
C MET A 153 -1.85 -7.77 -10.59
N GLN A 154 -3.09 -7.74 -10.07
CA GLN A 154 -4.29 -7.92 -10.89
C GLN A 154 -4.40 -6.84 -11.98
N THR A 155 -4.02 -5.60 -11.67
CA THR A 155 -4.02 -4.51 -12.66
C THR A 155 -3.04 -4.78 -13.81
N LEU A 156 -1.87 -5.37 -13.55
CA LEU A 156 -0.94 -5.73 -14.62
C LEU A 156 -1.47 -6.86 -15.52
N LEU A 157 -2.25 -7.79 -14.97
CA LEU A 157 -2.87 -8.86 -15.75
C LEU A 157 -3.89 -8.32 -16.77
N LEU A 158 -4.41 -7.11 -16.57
CA LEU A 158 -5.28 -6.42 -17.54
C LEU A 158 -4.50 -5.85 -18.75
N VAL A 159 -3.19 -6.07 -18.86
CA VAL A 159 -2.42 -5.73 -20.07
C VAL A 159 -2.97 -6.43 -21.31
N ASP A 160 -3.52 -7.63 -21.15
CA ASP A 160 -4.09 -8.41 -22.25
C ASP A 160 -5.51 -7.96 -22.63
N ASP A 161 -6.14 -7.08 -21.84
CA ASP A 161 -7.45 -6.51 -22.13
C ASP A 161 -7.33 -5.37 -23.16
N PRO A 162 -7.98 -5.46 -24.35
CA PRO A 162 -7.95 -4.42 -25.38
C PRO A 162 -8.33 -3.02 -24.87
N GLN A 163 -9.16 -2.93 -23.83
CA GLN A 163 -9.63 -1.66 -23.28
C GLN A 163 -8.58 -0.97 -22.40
N HIS A 164 -7.69 -1.72 -21.75
CA HIS A 164 -6.77 -1.22 -20.72
C HIS A 164 -5.29 -1.36 -21.10
N SER A 165 -4.98 -2.22 -22.08
CA SER A 165 -3.63 -2.53 -22.57
C SER A 165 -2.79 -1.30 -22.86
N LYS A 166 -3.32 -0.33 -23.63
CA LYS A 166 -2.57 0.87 -24.04
C LYS A 166 -2.11 1.71 -22.85
N ALA A 167 -2.94 1.87 -21.83
CA ALA A 167 -2.61 2.68 -20.67
C ALA A 167 -1.55 1.99 -19.79
N ILE A 168 -1.70 0.69 -19.55
CA ILE A 168 -0.76 -0.06 -18.72
C ILE A 168 0.59 -0.19 -19.44
N ALA A 169 0.60 -0.49 -20.75
CA ALA A 169 1.81 -0.56 -21.55
C ALA A 169 2.58 0.77 -21.60
N HIS A 170 1.87 1.89 -21.78
CA HIS A 170 2.50 3.21 -21.77
C HIS A 170 3.14 3.55 -20.41
N LEU A 171 2.47 3.21 -19.30
CA LEU A 171 3.04 3.40 -17.97
C LEU A 171 4.25 2.49 -17.70
N LEU A 172 4.19 1.23 -18.13
CA LEU A 172 5.31 0.30 -18.01
C LEU A 172 6.52 0.78 -18.82
N LEU A 173 6.30 1.26 -20.05
CA LEU A 173 7.35 1.83 -20.87
C LEU A 173 7.99 3.05 -20.21
N TYR A 174 7.19 3.94 -19.61
CA TYR A 174 7.69 5.08 -18.83
C TYR A 174 8.50 4.67 -17.59
N LEU A 175 8.22 3.49 -17.03
CA LEU A 175 8.96 2.91 -15.91
C LEU A 175 10.14 2.01 -16.37
N ASP A 176 10.54 2.08 -17.63
CA ASP A 176 11.58 1.23 -18.23
C ASP A 176 11.28 -0.28 -18.07
N ASN A 177 10.00 -0.65 -18.15
CA ASN A 177 9.47 -1.99 -17.90
C ASN A 177 9.84 -2.56 -16.51
N ASN A 178 10.12 -1.70 -15.53
CA ASN A 178 10.43 -2.12 -14.16
C ASN A 178 9.16 -2.41 -13.35
N VAL A 179 8.75 -3.67 -13.36
CA VAL A 179 7.55 -4.16 -12.65
C VAL A 179 7.67 -4.00 -11.12
N GLU A 180 8.86 -4.15 -10.55
CA GLU A 180 9.06 -3.98 -9.10
C GLU A 180 8.85 -2.52 -8.67
N LYS A 181 9.38 -1.58 -9.46
CA LYS A 181 9.17 -0.14 -9.28
C LYS A 181 7.68 0.22 -9.41
N PHE A 182 6.98 -0.38 -10.37
CA PHE A 182 5.53 -0.24 -10.51
C PHE A 182 4.80 -0.67 -9.23
N TYR A 183 5.04 -1.88 -8.73
CA TYR A 183 4.40 -2.35 -7.49
C TYR A 183 4.66 -1.44 -6.32
N ARG A 184 5.91 -1.02 -6.11
CA ARG A 184 6.27 -0.13 -5.00
C ARG A 184 5.52 1.20 -5.07
N LEU A 185 5.42 1.80 -6.25
CA LEU A 185 4.75 3.08 -6.45
C LEU A 185 3.23 2.96 -6.29
N VAL A 186 2.61 1.92 -6.85
CA VAL A 186 1.17 1.69 -6.71
C VAL A 186 0.80 1.40 -5.26
N ILE A 187 1.56 0.57 -4.54
CA ILE A 187 1.34 0.31 -3.12
C ILE A 187 1.41 1.62 -2.33
N HIS A 188 2.41 2.46 -2.60
CA HIS A 188 2.52 3.77 -1.96
C HIS A 188 1.31 4.67 -2.25
N MET A 189 0.87 4.73 -3.51
CA MET A 189 -0.29 5.52 -3.91
C MET A 189 -1.58 5.01 -3.26
N LEU A 190 -1.84 3.69 -3.29
CA LEU A 190 -3.02 3.07 -2.66
C LEU A 190 -3.05 3.28 -1.15
N SER A 191 -1.89 3.29 -0.48
CA SER A 191 -1.81 3.59 0.96
C SER A 191 -2.26 5.02 1.31
N LYS A 192 -2.20 5.94 0.34
CA LYS A 192 -2.64 7.34 0.47
C LYS A 192 -3.92 7.65 -0.31
N ARG A 193 -4.70 6.63 -0.69
CA ARG A 193 -5.88 6.77 -1.56
C ARG A 193 -6.86 7.85 -1.09
N ASP A 194 -7.05 8.01 0.21
CA ASP A 194 -8.00 8.97 0.78
C ASP A 194 -7.64 10.43 0.43
N GLN A 195 -6.37 10.71 0.09
CA GLN A 195 -5.89 12.04 -0.28
C GLN A 195 -6.20 12.42 -1.73
N TRP A 196 -6.33 11.44 -2.63
CA TRP A 196 -6.43 11.69 -4.08
C TRP A 196 -7.66 11.07 -4.76
N LEU A 197 -8.26 10.03 -4.18
CA LEU A 197 -9.34 9.25 -4.79
C LEU A 197 -10.54 10.13 -5.17
N MET A 198 -11.01 10.98 -4.25
CA MET A 198 -12.15 11.86 -4.50
C MET A 198 -11.88 12.87 -5.62
N ARG A 199 -10.65 13.39 -5.70
CA ARG A 199 -10.26 14.33 -6.76
C ARG A 199 -10.18 13.64 -8.13
N LEU A 200 -9.80 12.37 -8.13
CA LEU A 200 -9.59 11.56 -9.34
C LEU A 200 -10.88 11.11 -10.01
N TYR A 201 -11.96 10.92 -9.24
CA TYR A 201 -13.30 10.67 -9.79
C TYR A 201 -14.03 11.94 -10.24
N ARG A 202 -13.68 13.11 -9.69
CA ARG A 202 -14.23 14.41 -10.16
C ARG A 202 -13.66 14.88 -11.50
N GLY A 203 -12.68 14.15 -12.07
CA GLY A 203 -11.99 14.56 -13.29
C GLY A 203 -10.94 15.66 -13.07
N GLU A 204 -10.70 16.06 -11.83
CA GLU A 204 -9.77 17.14 -11.46
C GLU A 204 -8.38 16.63 -11.04
N ALA A 205 -8.24 15.36 -10.62
CA ALA A 205 -6.93 14.85 -10.24
C ALA A 205 -6.12 14.45 -11.48
N LEU A 206 -4.87 14.91 -11.48
CA LEU A 206 -3.85 14.64 -12.48
C LEU A 206 -4.06 15.34 -13.83
N ASP A 207 -5.02 16.26 -13.92
CA ASP A 207 -5.00 17.30 -14.94
C ASP A 207 -3.74 18.15 -14.73
N ALA A 208 -2.92 18.25 -15.78
CA ALA A 208 -1.67 18.97 -15.75
C ALA A 208 -1.87 20.44 -15.35
N ASP A 209 -2.99 21.06 -15.76
CA ASP A 209 -3.29 22.45 -15.43
C ASP A 209 -3.71 22.60 -13.96
N VAL A 210 -4.52 21.66 -13.42
CA VAL A 210 -4.91 21.66 -12.01
C VAL A 210 -3.71 21.40 -11.09
N LEU A 211 -2.83 20.46 -11.48
CA LEU A 211 -1.59 20.18 -10.77
C LEU A 211 -0.63 21.38 -10.82
N LYS A 212 -0.47 22.01 -11.99
CA LYS A 212 0.33 23.23 -12.14
C LYS A 212 -0.20 24.36 -11.28
N ASN A 213 -1.50 24.63 -11.32
CA ASN A 213 -2.12 25.67 -10.50
C ASN A 213 -2.00 25.37 -9.00
N SER A 214 -2.11 24.11 -8.60
CA SER A 214 -1.94 23.69 -7.20
C SER A 214 -0.49 23.82 -6.75
N ALA A 215 0.47 23.39 -7.57
CA ALA A 215 1.90 23.53 -7.33
C ALA A 215 2.28 25.02 -7.22
N GLN A 216 1.79 25.86 -8.13
CA GLN A 216 1.98 27.31 -8.08
C GLN A 216 1.45 27.92 -6.77
N LYS A 217 0.24 27.52 -6.33
CA LYS A 217 -0.32 27.99 -5.05
C LYS A 217 0.53 27.58 -3.86
N ILE A 218 1.01 26.32 -3.82
CA ILE A 218 1.88 25.82 -2.75
C ILE A 218 3.19 26.61 -2.74
N VAL A 219 3.81 26.84 -3.90
CA VAL A 219 5.04 27.62 -4.02
C VAL A 219 4.80 29.05 -3.53
N ILE A 220 3.77 29.75 -4.00
CA ILE A 220 3.48 31.13 -3.59
C ILE A 220 3.21 31.23 -2.09
N GLN A 221 2.44 30.29 -1.51
CA GLN A 221 2.16 30.27 -0.07
C GLN A 221 3.42 30.02 0.75
N HIS A 222 4.26 29.08 0.31
CA HIS A 222 5.54 28.78 0.97
C HIS A 222 6.50 29.98 0.91
N LEU A 223 6.66 30.59 -0.28
CA LEU A 223 7.49 31.78 -0.45
C LEU A 223 6.96 32.98 0.35
N SER A 224 5.64 33.17 0.45
CA SER A 224 5.06 34.22 1.28
C SER A 224 5.37 34.05 2.77
N HIS A 225 5.31 32.82 3.27
CA HIS A 225 5.68 32.54 4.65
C HIS A 225 7.19 32.71 4.88
N LEU A 226 8.01 32.24 3.94
CA LEU A 226 9.46 32.41 3.96
C LEU A 226 9.84 33.90 3.95
N GLU A 227 9.21 34.72 3.11
CA GLU A 227 9.42 36.17 3.04
C GLU A 227 9.19 36.85 4.41
N GLN A 228 8.09 36.51 5.09
CA GLN A 228 7.74 37.07 6.40
C GLN A 228 8.78 36.74 7.48
N VAL A 229 9.23 35.49 7.53
CA VAL A 229 10.23 35.04 8.51
C VAL A 229 11.61 35.58 8.17
N ALA A 230 11.99 35.56 6.90
CA ALA A 230 13.27 36.04 6.42
C ALA A 230 13.44 37.55 6.66
N LYS A 231 12.38 38.35 6.51
CA LYS A 231 12.42 39.80 6.77
C LYS A 231 12.81 40.17 8.21
N LEU A 232 12.64 39.26 9.17
CA LEU A 232 13.00 39.48 10.58
C LEU A 232 14.47 39.18 10.87
N HIS A 233 15.17 38.51 9.95
CA HIS A 233 16.50 37.93 10.20
C HIS A 233 17.54 38.24 9.11
N LEU A 234 17.11 38.61 7.90
CA LEU A 234 17.97 38.97 6.78
C LEU A 234 17.95 40.48 6.58
N ASP A 235 19.05 41.12 6.98
CA ASP A 235 19.25 42.56 6.84
C ASP A 235 19.91 42.92 5.50
N GLN A 236 19.90 44.21 5.16
CA GLN A 236 20.50 44.73 3.92
C GLN A 236 22.01 44.41 3.81
N SER A 237 22.72 44.35 4.94
CA SER A 237 24.14 43.95 4.99
C SER A 237 24.37 42.53 4.48
N PHE A 238 23.41 41.61 4.67
CA PHE A 238 23.52 40.26 4.16
C PHE A 238 23.43 40.20 2.63
N PHE A 239 22.53 40.99 2.03
CA PHE A 239 22.36 41.05 0.58
C PHE A 239 23.51 41.78 -0.13
N GLU A 240 24.12 42.78 0.52
CA GLU A 240 25.36 43.42 0.03
C GLU A 240 26.54 42.44 0.01
N LEU A 241 26.62 41.54 1.00
CA LEU A 241 27.62 40.47 1.00
C LEU A 241 27.31 39.44 -0.10
N MET A 242 26.04 39.13 -0.36
CA MET A 242 25.66 38.17 -1.41
C MET A 242 25.92 38.68 -2.83
N THR A 243 25.68 39.97 -3.10
CA THR A 243 25.97 40.59 -4.40
C THR A 243 27.46 40.61 -4.74
N SER A 244 28.32 40.55 -3.72
CA SER A 244 29.78 40.44 -3.89
C SER A 244 30.28 39.03 -4.22
N SER A 245 29.41 38.03 -4.24
CA SER A 245 29.77 36.65 -4.56
C SER A 245 30.23 36.49 -6.02
N ALA A 246 31.15 35.55 -6.25
CA ALA A 246 31.64 35.19 -7.58
C ALA A 246 30.68 34.27 -8.37
N ASP A 247 29.53 33.92 -7.79
CA ASP A 247 28.50 33.09 -8.41
C ASP A 247 27.41 33.98 -9.02
N SER A 248 27.16 33.81 -10.32
CA SER A 248 26.21 34.65 -11.07
C SER A 248 24.78 34.56 -10.57
N GLU A 249 24.36 33.44 -9.98
CA GLU A 249 22.99 33.27 -9.47
C GLU A 249 22.82 33.93 -8.09
N GLN A 250 23.86 33.89 -7.26
CA GLN A 250 23.90 34.54 -5.95
C GLN A 250 24.07 36.06 -6.08
N ALA A 251 24.88 36.51 -7.05
CA ALA A 251 25.12 37.92 -7.32
C ALA A 251 23.89 38.67 -7.84
N GLN A 252 22.87 37.95 -8.34
CA GLN A 252 21.61 38.53 -8.82
C GLN A 252 20.60 38.85 -7.70
N VAL A 253 20.91 38.49 -6.45
CA VAL A 253 20.03 38.72 -5.30
C VAL A 253 20.47 39.99 -4.56
N ASP A 254 19.95 41.12 -5.03
CA ASP A 254 20.24 42.47 -4.51
C ASP A 254 19.38 42.88 -3.30
N LYS A 255 18.25 42.21 -3.11
CA LYS A 255 17.29 42.46 -2.01
C LYS A 255 16.53 41.20 -1.63
N LEU A 256 15.80 41.28 -0.53
CA LEU A 256 14.87 40.23 -0.10
C LEU A 256 13.91 39.87 -1.24
N PRO A 257 13.93 38.62 -1.76
CA PRO A 257 13.04 38.23 -2.84
C PRO A 257 11.58 38.20 -2.37
N GLY A 258 10.64 38.42 -3.29
CA GLY A 258 9.21 38.38 -2.98
C GLY A 258 8.65 36.96 -2.97
N HIS A 259 7.34 36.87 -3.10
CA HIS A 259 6.56 35.64 -3.14
C HIS A 259 6.10 35.24 -4.56
N GLN A 260 6.77 35.76 -5.61
CA GLN A 260 6.46 35.43 -7.00
C GLN A 260 7.22 34.20 -7.48
N LEU A 261 6.67 33.49 -8.48
CA LEU A 261 7.29 32.28 -9.04
C LEU A 261 8.67 32.55 -9.66
N THR A 262 8.91 33.76 -10.17
CA THR A 262 10.19 34.21 -10.71
C THR A 262 11.26 34.39 -9.64
N ASP A 263 10.86 34.54 -8.37
CA ASP A 263 11.79 34.70 -7.24
C ASP A 263 12.20 33.35 -6.63
N LEU A 264 11.63 32.23 -7.08
CA LEU A 264 12.00 30.89 -6.62
C LEU A 264 13.49 30.61 -6.83
N ALA A 265 14.05 31.00 -7.98
CA ALA A 265 15.47 30.83 -8.29
C ALA A 265 16.36 31.63 -7.31
N LYS A 266 15.93 32.82 -6.91
CA LYS A 266 16.63 33.66 -5.93
C LYS A 266 16.60 33.05 -4.54
N TRP A 267 15.46 32.49 -4.12
CA TRP A 267 15.35 31.76 -2.86
C TRP A 267 16.19 30.47 -2.83
N GLN A 268 16.31 29.78 -3.96
CA GLN A 268 17.21 28.63 -4.11
C GLN A 268 18.69 29.06 -4.01
N ALA A 269 19.06 30.21 -4.56
CA ALA A 269 20.40 30.76 -4.39
C ALA A 269 20.72 31.06 -2.91
N ILE A 270 19.78 31.67 -2.17
CA ILE A 270 19.91 31.93 -0.73
C ILE A 270 20.06 30.61 0.06
N GLU A 271 19.26 29.60 -0.24
CA GLU A 271 19.35 28.27 0.37
C GLU A 271 20.73 27.65 0.13
N SER A 272 21.20 27.68 -1.12
CA SER A 272 22.45 27.07 -1.52
C SER A 272 23.65 27.69 -0.79
N LEU A 273 23.57 28.99 -0.50
CA LEU A 273 24.57 29.75 0.25
C LEU A 273 24.51 29.46 1.75
N CYS A 274 23.30 29.38 2.31
CA CYS A 274 23.08 29.25 3.76
C CYS A 274 23.22 27.81 4.27
N LEU A 275 22.76 26.83 3.49
CA LEU A 275 22.63 25.43 3.89
C LEU A 275 23.56 24.52 3.11
N ASN A 276 24.00 23.45 3.77
CA ASN A 276 24.71 22.37 3.10
C ASN A 276 23.73 21.38 2.45
N LYS A 277 24.23 20.41 1.68
CA LYS A 277 23.42 19.36 1.03
C LYS A 277 22.56 18.51 1.98
N LYS A 278 22.76 18.61 3.30
CA LYS A 278 21.97 17.92 4.34
C LYS A 278 20.92 18.81 5.00
N GLY A 279 20.73 20.06 4.53
CA GLY A 279 19.76 21.00 5.12
C GLY A 279 20.19 21.58 6.47
N LEU A 280 21.50 21.59 6.77
CA LEU A 280 22.06 22.19 7.98
C LEU A 280 22.84 23.46 7.64
N TRP A 281 22.83 24.43 8.56
CA TRP A 281 23.62 25.66 8.45
C TRP A 281 25.09 25.37 8.10
N ARG A 282 25.62 26.09 7.11
CA ARG A 282 27.01 25.92 6.69
C ARG A 282 27.97 26.41 7.76
N LYS A 283 28.98 25.58 8.04
CA LYS A 283 30.08 25.90 8.97
C LYS A 283 31.34 26.42 8.28
N LYS A 284 31.42 26.32 6.94
CA LYS A 284 32.55 26.77 6.11
C LYS A 284 32.05 27.23 4.74
N LEU A 285 32.61 28.34 4.25
CA LEU A 285 32.46 28.83 2.88
C LEU A 285 33.79 28.64 2.15
N ASP A 286 33.76 28.09 0.94
CA ASP A 286 34.93 27.87 0.08
C ASP A 286 34.72 28.45 -1.34
N LYS A 287 35.71 28.25 -2.22
CA LYS A 287 35.65 28.72 -3.61
C LYS A 287 34.44 28.15 -4.38
N ASN A 288 33.95 26.97 -4.00
CA ASN A 288 32.79 26.32 -4.63
C ASN A 288 31.45 26.93 -4.17
N CYS A 289 31.47 27.83 -3.19
CA CYS A 289 30.30 28.53 -2.67
C CYS A 289 30.24 30.00 -3.15
N GLY A 290 31.05 30.39 -4.14
CA GLY A 290 31.11 31.76 -4.63
C GLY A 290 32.06 32.71 -3.87
N TYR A 291 32.83 32.22 -2.89
CA TYR A 291 33.76 33.05 -2.09
C TYR A 291 35.22 32.59 -2.25
N PRO A 292 35.93 33.06 -3.30
CA PRO A 292 37.38 32.85 -3.44
C PRO A 292 38.19 33.54 -2.32
N VAL A 293 39.48 33.18 -2.23
CA VAL A 293 40.40 33.65 -1.17
C VAL A 293 40.54 35.17 -1.13
N GLU A 294 40.27 35.85 -2.24
CA GLU A 294 40.31 37.31 -2.41
C GLU A 294 39.22 38.04 -1.61
N LEU A 295 38.07 37.40 -1.35
CA LEU A 295 36.92 37.99 -0.63
C LEU A 295 36.93 37.61 0.87
N LYS A 296 38.11 37.61 1.49
CA LYS A 296 38.30 37.13 2.88
C LYS A 296 37.51 37.94 3.93
N ALA A 297 37.39 39.25 3.74
CA ALA A 297 36.64 40.13 4.64
C ALA A 297 35.13 39.84 4.59
N GLN A 298 34.56 39.74 3.38
CA GLN A 298 33.15 39.44 3.15
C GLN A 298 32.79 38.03 3.60
N LYS A 299 33.68 37.05 3.37
CA LYS A 299 33.52 35.69 3.88
C LYS A 299 33.42 35.64 5.41
N ASN A 300 34.23 36.40 6.13
CA ASN A 300 34.19 36.42 7.59
C ASN A 300 32.90 37.10 8.10
N ALA A 301 32.50 38.21 7.48
CA ALA A 301 31.24 38.89 7.82
C ALA A 301 30.01 38.01 7.54
N LEU A 302 29.98 37.26 6.44
CA LEU A 302 28.89 36.33 6.13
C LEU A 302 28.86 35.15 7.12
N MET A 303 30.03 34.66 7.55
CA MET A 303 30.12 33.61 8.58
C MET A 303 29.59 34.09 9.94
N GLU A 304 29.82 35.35 10.33
CA GLU A 304 29.24 35.94 11.54
C GLU A 304 27.72 36.01 11.45
N HIS A 305 27.17 36.47 10.32
CA HIS A 305 25.73 36.46 10.07
C HIS A 305 25.15 35.03 10.12
N LEU A 306 25.79 34.05 9.48
CA LEU A 306 25.36 32.64 9.53
C LEU A 306 25.41 32.06 10.95
N GLN A 307 26.35 32.53 11.79
CA GLN A 307 26.44 32.10 13.19
C GLN A 307 25.27 32.65 14.02
N VAL A 308 24.84 33.90 13.78
CA VAL A 308 23.62 34.46 14.39
C VAL A 308 22.38 33.69 13.93
N LEU A 309 22.28 33.41 12.62
CA LEU A 309 21.19 32.65 12.01
C LEU A 309 21.14 31.18 12.46
N SER A 310 22.25 30.63 12.96
CA SER A 310 22.29 29.24 13.43
C SER A 310 21.34 28.93 14.59
N THR A 311 20.86 29.96 15.28
CA THR A 311 19.86 29.86 16.36
C THR A 311 18.42 29.77 15.87
N GLN A 312 18.17 30.01 14.59
CA GLN A 312 16.83 30.07 13.99
C GLN A 312 16.52 28.79 13.19
N ASP A 313 15.98 27.78 13.87
CA ASP A 313 15.59 26.53 13.22
C ASP A 313 14.39 26.68 12.27
N SER A 314 13.47 27.61 12.55
CA SER A 314 12.30 27.87 11.70
C SER A 314 12.69 28.33 10.30
N LEU A 315 13.62 29.30 10.21
CA LEU A 315 14.14 29.79 8.93
C LEU A 315 14.92 28.70 8.18
N ARG A 316 15.70 27.89 8.90
CA ARG A 316 16.46 26.77 8.33
C ARG A 316 15.55 25.78 7.62
N GLU A 317 14.47 25.38 8.30
CA GLU A 317 13.51 24.41 7.76
C GLU A 317 12.79 24.96 6.53
N LEU A 318 12.36 26.22 6.58
CA LEU A 318 11.70 26.87 5.44
C LEU A 318 12.64 27.00 4.24
N LEU A 319 13.90 27.43 4.44
CA LEU A 319 14.89 27.49 3.36
C LEU A 319 15.12 26.10 2.76
N HIS A 320 15.32 25.07 3.58
CA HIS A 320 15.56 23.72 3.08
C HIS A 320 14.38 23.19 2.24
N GLN A 321 13.15 23.49 2.64
CA GLN A 321 11.95 23.09 1.91
C GLN A 321 11.84 23.70 0.51
N VAL A 322 12.51 24.82 0.22
CA VAL A 322 12.53 25.42 -1.13
C VAL A 322 13.07 24.44 -2.18
N THR A 323 14.05 23.62 -1.81
CA THR A 323 14.62 22.58 -2.70
C THR A 323 13.68 21.38 -2.91
N GLN A 324 12.67 21.22 -2.05
CA GLN A 324 11.68 20.15 -2.09
C GLN A 324 10.36 20.58 -2.74
N LEU A 325 10.26 21.83 -3.18
CA LEU A 325 9.06 22.35 -3.83
C LEU A 325 8.82 21.66 -5.19
N PRO A 326 7.53 21.48 -5.57
CA PRO A 326 7.18 20.80 -6.81
C PRO A 326 7.66 21.57 -8.04
N ALA A 327 8.12 20.85 -9.07
CA ALA A 327 8.45 21.44 -10.36
C ALA A 327 7.21 22.03 -11.05
N LEU A 328 7.38 23.18 -11.70
CA LEU A 328 6.29 23.96 -12.31
C LEU A 328 6.12 23.69 -13.81
N ASP A 329 7.13 23.09 -14.45
CA ASP A 329 7.13 22.78 -15.87
C ASP A 329 6.82 21.31 -16.11
N PHE A 330 5.52 21.02 -16.28
CA PHE A 330 5.07 19.77 -16.85
C PHE A 330 5.21 19.87 -18.37
N SER A 331 6.23 19.23 -18.96
CA SER A 331 6.32 19.14 -20.42
C SER A 331 5.12 18.36 -20.97
N LYS A 332 4.73 18.57 -22.25
CA LYS A 332 3.59 17.86 -22.87
C LYS A 332 3.66 16.33 -22.68
N ILE A 333 4.86 15.76 -22.73
CA ILE A 333 5.12 14.33 -22.50
C ILE A 333 4.76 13.90 -21.05
N GLN A 334 4.98 14.77 -20.08
CA GLN A 334 4.62 14.50 -18.68
C GLN A 334 3.10 14.59 -18.45
N ALA A 335 2.40 15.49 -19.15
CA ALA A 335 0.94 15.62 -19.06
C ALA A 335 0.21 14.36 -19.57
N ASP A 336 0.64 13.82 -20.71
CA ASP A 336 0.07 12.56 -21.25
C ASP A 336 0.33 11.39 -20.29
N THR A 337 1.53 11.33 -19.72
CA THR A 337 1.89 10.30 -18.72
C THR A 337 1.05 10.42 -17.44
N LEU A 338 0.77 11.63 -16.97
CA LEU A 338 -0.08 11.86 -15.79
C LEU A 338 -1.51 11.36 -16.01
N THR A 339 -2.05 11.58 -17.20
CA THR A 339 -3.37 11.08 -17.60
C THR A 339 -3.40 9.55 -17.59
N VAL A 340 -2.34 8.92 -18.13
CA VAL A 340 -2.19 7.47 -18.11
C VAL A 340 -2.05 6.93 -16.68
N ILE A 341 -1.26 7.59 -15.82
CA ILE A 341 -1.15 7.23 -14.40
C ILE A 341 -2.51 7.31 -13.72
N ALA A 342 -3.31 8.35 -14.00
CA ALA A 342 -4.65 8.50 -13.44
C ALA A 342 -5.55 7.32 -13.81
N GLN A 343 -5.52 6.92 -15.09
CA GLN A 343 -6.30 5.79 -15.59
C GLN A 343 -5.87 4.48 -14.93
N VAL A 344 -4.56 4.22 -14.83
CA VAL A 344 -4.06 2.99 -14.18
C VAL A 344 -4.37 2.99 -12.69
N LEU A 345 -4.29 4.13 -12.00
CA LEU A 345 -4.69 4.22 -10.58
C LEU A 345 -6.19 3.95 -10.36
N LYS A 346 -7.07 4.35 -11.29
CA LYS A 346 -8.50 3.96 -11.25
C LYS A 346 -8.65 2.44 -11.29
N LEU A 347 -7.91 1.79 -12.18
CA LEU A 347 -7.90 0.33 -12.29
C LEU A 347 -7.37 -0.33 -11.02
N CYS A 348 -6.26 0.16 -10.47
CA CYS A 348 -5.71 -0.35 -9.21
C CYS A 348 -6.69 -0.26 -8.04
N VAL A 349 -7.51 0.80 -7.98
CA VAL A 349 -8.55 0.92 -6.95
C VAL A 349 -9.72 -0.02 -7.22
N ALA A 350 -10.09 -0.24 -8.48
CA ALA A 350 -11.14 -1.19 -8.83
C ALA A 350 -10.76 -2.65 -8.52
N GLN A 351 -9.46 -2.97 -8.48
CA GLN A 351 -8.91 -4.29 -8.14
C GLN A 351 -8.65 -4.50 -6.63
N LEU A 352 -8.91 -3.48 -5.80
CA LEU A 352 -8.72 -3.50 -4.35
C LEU A 352 -10.02 -3.82 -3.61
#